data_AF-A0A9W8GTV8-F1
#
_entry.id   AF-A0A9W8GTV8-F1
#
_cell.length_a   1.000
_cell.length_b   1.000
_cell.length_c   1.000
_cell.angle_alpha   90.00
_cell.angle_beta   90.00
_cell.angle_gamma   90.00
#
_symmetry.space_group_name_H-M   'P 1'
#
loop_
_entity.id
_entity.type
_entity.pdbx_description
1 polymer ?
#
loop_
_entity_poly.entity_id
_entity_poly.type
_entity_poly.pdbx_seq_one_letter_code
_entity_poly.pdbx_strand_id
1 'polypeptide(L)'
;MADGVLLRETLTRRDLAQYTAIIMDEAHERTLNTDVLLELLKQIVAIRRDLKIIVTSATMNAQRFAHFFGNTPVLTIPGRTFPVEIMFSKSPCEDYADSAVCQVMTIHLSQSDGDILVFLPGQEDIEACCETLRERFSTIDDAKPLCVLPIYSQLPANFQAKIFEPAPTRKVVVATNIAETSLTVDGVKHIVDRGYYKLKEVVAIVSMLAVPSVFCWPKERLESDAAREKFFVPESNHLTLLSLYHQWYSNGCRDSWCTRHFVRSKSMRKASEACDQLEYMQCATAIDPKWLAEMGLMFFSLRDSGASRKKHADLHQAKTESEFQLAQEEEAARAAAERLRAQSRSVSRSHIATPGCANNIPRFKKPPRRTNI
;
A
#
# COMPACT_ATOMS: atom_id res chain seq x y z
N MET A 1 -11.79 1.85 -26.09
CA MET A 1 -11.41 2.99 -25.22
C MET A 1 -10.84 2.43 -23.95
N ALA A 2 -9.95 3.16 -23.25
CA ALA A 2 -9.52 2.71 -21.93
C ALA A 2 -10.68 2.80 -20.92
N ASP A 3 -10.72 1.88 -19.97
CA ASP A 3 -11.68 1.80 -18.87
C ASP A 3 -11.89 3.14 -18.14
N GLY A 4 -10.80 3.86 -17.84
CA GLY A 4 -10.82 5.15 -17.16
C GLY A 4 -11.49 6.28 -17.96
N VAL A 5 -11.48 6.21 -19.30
CA VAL A 5 -12.17 7.19 -20.15
C VAL A 5 -13.68 6.99 -20.04
N LEU A 6 -14.14 5.73 -20.11
CA LEU A 6 -15.55 5.41 -19.94
C LEU A 6 -16.04 5.77 -18.54
N LEU A 7 -15.24 5.47 -17.51
CA LEU A 7 -15.54 5.85 -16.13
C LEU A 7 -15.67 7.37 -15.98
N ARG A 8 -14.76 8.16 -16.57
CA ARG A 8 -14.86 9.62 -16.55
C ARG A 8 -16.13 10.13 -17.24
N GLU A 9 -16.56 9.45 -18.30
CA GLU A 9 -17.77 9.82 -19.02
C GLU A 9 -19.04 9.60 -18.19
N THR A 10 -19.09 8.55 -17.35
CA THR A 10 -20.21 8.32 -16.42
C THR A 10 -20.43 9.48 -15.44
N LEU A 11 -19.39 10.26 -15.13
CA LEU A 11 -19.50 11.44 -14.27
C LEU A 11 -20.31 12.56 -14.92
N THR A 12 -20.27 12.64 -16.27
CA THR A 12 -21.02 13.65 -17.03
C THR A 12 -22.37 13.11 -17.48
N ARG A 13 -22.42 11.85 -17.91
CA ARG A 13 -23.61 11.18 -18.44
C ARG A 13 -23.84 9.86 -17.69
N ARG A 14 -24.66 9.92 -16.65
CA ARG A 14 -24.90 8.77 -15.75
C ARG A 14 -25.66 7.62 -16.42
N ASP A 15 -26.46 7.89 -17.43
CA ASP A 15 -27.30 6.93 -18.14
C ASP A 15 -26.62 6.30 -19.38
N LEU A 16 -25.45 6.82 -19.75
CA LEU A 16 -24.67 6.37 -20.91
C LEU A 16 -25.51 6.28 -22.20
N ALA A 17 -26.50 7.17 -22.38
CA ALA A 17 -27.54 7.10 -23.42
C ALA A 17 -27.02 6.90 -24.86
N GLN A 18 -25.81 7.36 -25.14
CA GLN A 18 -25.18 7.25 -26.46
C GLN A 18 -24.75 5.83 -26.84
N TYR A 19 -24.61 4.92 -25.86
CA TYR A 19 -24.19 3.54 -26.09
C TYR A 19 -25.40 2.62 -26.07
N THR A 20 -25.47 1.70 -27.02
CA THR A 20 -26.46 0.61 -27.07
C THR A 20 -25.88 -0.70 -26.55
N ALA A 21 -24.57 -0.88 -26.68
CA ALA A 21 -23.84 -2.00 -26.13
C ALA A 21 -22.47 -1.54 -25.59
N ILE A 22 -22.03 -2.13 -24.48
CA ILE A 22 -20.71 -1.91 -23.89
C ILE A 22 -20.03 -3.27 -23.74
N ILE A 23 -18.80 -3.37 -24.23
CA ILE A 23 -17.96 -4.55 -24.10
C ILE A 23 -16.83 -4.20 -23.12
N MET A 24 -16.82 -4.89 -21.99
CA MET A 24 -15.79 -4.82 -20.97
C MET A 24 -14.78 -5.92 -21.25
N ASP A 25 -13.66 -5.53 -21.85
CA ASP A 25 -12.59 -6.46 -22.19
C ASP A 25 -11.58 -6.64 -21.06
N GLU A 26 -10.93 -7.79 -21.03
CA GLU A 26 -9.93 -8.17 -20.03
C GLU A 26 -10.31 -7.90 -18.56
N ALA A 27 -11.55 -8.23 -18.20
CA ALA A 27 -12.07 -8.04 -16.84
C ALA A 27 -11.29 -8.83 -15.76
N HIS A 28 -10.40 -9.73 -16.16
CA HIS A 28 -9.54 -10.48 -15.27
C HIS A 28 -8.35 -9.68 -14.71
N GLU A 29 -7.96 -8.56 -15.33
CA GLU A 29 -6.90 -7.70 -14.81
C GLU A 29 -7.30 -7.00 -13.49
N ARG A 30 -8.61 -6.94 -13.19
CA ARG A 30 -9.17 -6.40 -11.94
C ARG A 30 -8.61 -5.02 -11.58
N THR A 31 -8.48 -4.15 -12.59
CA THR A 31 -8.11 -2.75 -12.35
C THR A 31 -9.17 -2.07 -11.49
N LEU A 32 -8.77 -1.08 -10.69
CA LEU A 32 -9.70 -0.31 -9.84
C LEU A 32 -10.82 0.32 -10.69
N ASN A 33 -10.47 0.86 -11.85
CA ASN A 33 -11.44 1.48 -12.75
C ASN A 33 -12.45 0.47 -13.29
N THR A 34 -11.99 -0.73 -13.68
CA THR A 34 -12.86 -1.81 -14.15
C THR A 34 -13.84 -2.25 -13.08
N ASP A 35 -13.37 -2.47 -11.84
CA ASP A 35 -14.24 -2.88 -10.73
C ASP A 35 -15.31 -1.82 -10.40
N VAL A 36 -14.93 -0.54 -10.35
CA VAL A 36 -15.89 0.56 -10.15
C VAL A 36 -16.88 0.64 -11.30
N LEU A 37 -16.41 0.50 -12.53
CA LEU A 37 -17.24 0.58 -13.72
C LEU A 37 -18.24 -0.59 -13.80
N LEU A 38 -17.83 -1.81 -13.44
CA LEU A 38 -18.71 -2.97 -13.39
C LEU A 38 -19.89 -2.77 -12.43
N GLU A 39 -19.65 -2.17 -11.26
CA GLU A 39 -20.71 -1.85 -10.30
C GLU A 39 -21.65 -0.76 -10.84
N LEU A 40 -21.13 0.32 -11.43
CA LEU A 40 -21.95 1.36 -12.05
C LEU A 40 -22.81 0.78 -13.18
N LEU A 41 -22.21 -0.05 -14.03
CA LEU A 41 -22.87 -0.69 -15.16
C LEU A 41 -23.99 -1.64 -14.71
N LYS A 42 -23.79 -2.39 -13.63
CA LYS A 42 -24.83 -3.23 -13.02
C LYS A 42 -26.05 -2.40 -12.59
N GLN A 43 -25.82 -1.23 -11.98
CA GLN A 43 -26.90 -0.32 -11.59
C GLN A 43 -27.61 0.27 -12.81
N ILE A 44 -26.87 0.63 -13.87
CA ILE A 44 -27.45 1.18 -15.10
C ILE A 44 -28.31 0.15 -15.81
N VAL A 45 -27.87 -1.10 -15.96
CA VAL A 45 -28.65 -2.16 -16.65
C VAL A 45 -29.93 -2.50 -15.88
N ALA A 46 -29.95 -2.35 -14.56
CA ALA A 46 -31.17 -2.53 -13.77
C ALA A 46 -32.26 -1.50 -14.14
N ILE A 47 -31.85 -0.30 -14.60
CA ILE A 47 -32.76 0.79 -15.02
C ILE A 47 -33.01 0.74 -16.52
N ARG A 48 -31.94 0.52 -17.30
CA ARG A 48 -31.88 0.68 -18.75
C ARG A 48 -31.82 -0.68 -19.45
N ARG A 49 -33.00 -1.20 -19.83
CA ARG A 49 -33.13 -2.53 -20.48
C ARG A 49 -32.67 -2.58 -21.93
N ASP A 50 -32.51 -1.44 -22.60
CA ASP A 50 -31.99 -1.38 -23.97
C ASP A 50 -30.45 -1.48 -24.04
N LEU A 51 -29.74 -1.24 -22.94
CA LEU A 51 -28.28 -1.35 -22.87
C LEU A 51 -27.85 -2.81 -22.71
N LYS A 52 -26.99 -3.28 -23.61
CA LYS A 52 -26.36 -4.61 -23.52
C LYS A 52 -24.95 -4.51 -22.96
N ILE A 53 -24.58 -5.43 -22.07
CA ILE A 53 -23.24 -5.51 -21.51
C ILE A 53 -22.66 -6.88 -21.80
N ILE A 54 -21.44 -6.88 -22.34
CA ILE A 54 -20.65 -8.09 -22.57
C ILE A 54 -19.38 -7.95 -21.74
N VAL A 55 -19.09 -8.94 -20.90
CA VAL A 55 -17.86 -8.99 -20.13
C VAL A 55 -17.01 -10.13 -20.68
N THR A 56 -15.85 -9.80 -21.23
CA THR A 56 -14.86 -10.76 -21.75
C THR A 56 -13.70 -10.87 -20.76
N SER A 57 -13.17 -12.09 -20.64
CA SER A 57 -12.15 -12.45 -19.66
C SER A 57 -11.42 -13.71 -20.10
N ALA A 58 -10.09 -13.64 -20.25
CA ALA A 58 -9.28 -14.80 -20.63
C ALA A 58 -9.04 -15.78 -19.46
N THR A 59 -8.92 -15.30 -18.22
CA THR A 59 -8.61 -16.14 -17.05
C THR A 59 -9.83 -16.39 -16.16
N MET A 60 -9.91 -17.61 -15.60
CA MET A 60 -11.12 -18.18 -15.01
C MET A 60 -11.56 -17.49 -13.71
N ASN A 61 -12.75 -16.85 -13.75
CA ASN A 61 -13.90 -17.21 -12.91
C ASN A 61 -15.19 -16.57 -13.47
N ALA A 62 -15.63 -17.04 -14.64
CA ALA A 62 -16.85 -16.52 -15.27
C ALA A 62 -18.10 -16.67 -14.37
N GLN A 63 -18.10 -17.63 -13.45
CA GLN A 63 -19.19 -17.82 -12.49
C GLN A 63 -19.31 -16.66 -11.49
N ARG A 64 -18.19 -16.08 -11.02
CA ARG A 64 -18.23 -14.91 -10.13
C ARG A 64 -18.86 -13.71 -10.84
N PHE A 65 -18.46 -13.44 -12.08
CA PHE A 65 -19.06 -12.36 -12.87
C PHE A 65 -20.53 -12.64 -13.17
N ALA A 66 -20.88 -13.88 -13.52
CA ALA A 66 -22.26 -14.27 -13.72
C ALA A 66 -23.10 -14.01 -12.47
N HIS A 67 -22.63 -14.45 -11.29
CA HIS A 67 -23.31 -14.22 -10.03
C HIS A 67 -23.44 -12.73 -9.70
N PHE A 68 -22.37 -11.95 -9.94
CA PHE A 68 -22.35 -10.51 -9.72
C PHE A 68 -23.45 -9.77 -10.52
N PHE A 69 -23.71 -10.18 -11.76
CA PHE A 69 -24.77 -9.63 -12.62
C PHE A 69 -26.13 -10.35 -12.49
N GLY A 70 -26.33 -11.18 -11.48
CA GLY A 70 -27.61 -11.86 -11.23
C GLY A 70 -27.81 -13.17 -11.99
N ASN A 71 -26.75 -13.99 -12.05
CA ASN A 71 -26.66 -15.27 -12.76
C ASN A 71 -26.85 -15.14 -14.28
N THR A 72 -26.11 -14.23 -14.90
CA THR A 72 -26.14 -14.05 -16.36
C THR A 72 -25.57 -15.26 -17.11
N PRO A 73 -26.01 -15.51 -18.36
CA PRO A 73 -25.46 -16.57 -19.19
C PRO A 73 -23.95 -16.44 -19.37
N VAL A 74 -23.23 -17.56 -19.24
CA VAL A 74 -21.79 -17.64 -19.50
C VAL A 74 -21.56 -18.37 -20.81
N LEU A 75 -20.86 -17.73 -21.74
CA LEU A 75 -20.40 -18.34 -22.97
C LEU A 75 -18.91 -18.66 -22.83
N THR A 76 -18.56 -19.94 -22.84
CA THR A 76 -17.17 -20.39 -22.84
C THR A 76 -16.75 -20.68 -24.27
N ILE A 77 -15.78 -19.93 -24.78
CA ILE A 77 -15.15 -20.21 -26.06
C ILE A 77 -13.95 -21.11 -25.78
N PRO A 78 -13.92 -22.36 -26.29
CA PRO A 78 -12.79 -23.24 -26.06
C PRO A 78 -11.54 -22.66 -26.73
N GLY A 79 -10.55 -22.31 -25.91
CA GLY A 79 -9.25 -21.87 -26.40
C GLY A 79 -8.49 -23.01 -27.05
N ARG A 80 -7.68 -22.69 -28.06
CA ARG A 80 -6.66 -23.60 -28.60
C ARG A 80 -5.38 -23.41 -27.79
N THR A 81 -5.33 -23.96 -26.59
CA THR A 81 -4.09 -24.00 -25.81
C THR A 81 -3.28 -25.23 -26.20
N PHE A 82 -1.99 -25.03 -26.40
CA PHE A 82 -1.04 -26.12 -26.52
C PHE A 82 -0.49 -26.45 -25.13
N PRO A 83 -0.16 -27.71 -24.83
CA PRO A 83 0.47 -28.05 -23.55
C PRO A 83 1.83 -27.35 -23.47
N VAL A 84 2.03 -26.55 -22.40
CA VAL A 84 3.28 -25.84 -22.13
C VAL A 84 3.98 -26.53 -20.95
N GLU A 85 5.26 -26.85 -21.12
CA GLU A 85 6.09 -27.38 -20.04
C GLU A 85 6.64 -26.23 -19.19
N ILE A 86 6.44 -26.31 -17.87
CA ILE A 86 6.86 -25.27 -16.92
C ILE A 86 8.13 -25.73 -16.21
N MET A 87 9.19 -24.94 -16.34
CA MET A 87 10.48 -25.18 -15.68
C MET A 87 10.75 -24.08 -14.66
N PHE A 88 11.22 -24.47 -13.47
CA PHE A 88 11.60 -23.53 -12.41
C PHE A 88 13.12 -23.56 -12.17
N SER A 89 13.69 -22.42 -11.80
CA SER A 89 15.07 -22.37 -11.32
C SER A 89 15.21 -23.17 -10.03
N LYS A 90 16.33 -23.88 -9.88
CA LYS A 90 16.65 -24.67 -8.68
C LYS A 90 17.03 -23.80 -7.48
N SER A 91 17.58 -22.61 -7.75
CA SER A 91 18.01 -21.65 -6.74
C SER A 91 17.43 -20.27 -7.03
N PRO A 92 17.19 -19.45 -5.99
CA PRO A 92 16.85 -18.04 -6.19
C PRO A 92 17.95 -17.34 -6.96
N CYS A 93 17.54 -16.43 -7.83
CA CYS A 93 18.47 -15.67 -8.64
C CYS A 93 18.64 -14.27 -8.06
N GLU A 94 19.89 -13.84 -7.83
CA GLU A 94 20.17 -12.51 -7.28
C GLU A 94 19.99 -11.41 -8.33
N ASP A 95 20.43 -11.68 -9.57
CA ASP A 95 20.27 -10.77 -10.72
C ASP A 95 19.31 -11.37 -11.75
N TYR A 96 18.07 -10.89 -11.73
CA TYR A 96 17.03 -11.36 -12.64
C TYR A 96 17.31 -11.01 -14.10
N ALA A 97 18.01 -9.89 -14.36
CA ALA A 97 18.27 -9.40 -15.72
C ALA A 97 19.37 -10.23 -16.38
N ASP A 98 20.50 -10.41 -15.71
CA ASP A 98 21.59 -11.25 -16.24
C ASP A 98 21.14 -12.71 -16.41
N SER A 99 20.36 -13.22 -15.47
CA SER A 99 19.81 -14.57 -15.60
C SER A 99 18.84 -14.70 -16.77
N ALA A 100 18.03 -13.67 -17.05
CA ALA A 100 17.17 -13.64 -18.25
C ALA A 100 17.99 -13.78 -19.52
N VAL A 101 19.07 -13.01 -19.63
CA VAL A 101 20.03 -13.10 -20.74
C VAL A 101 20.60 -14.53 -20.85
N CYS A 102 21.13 -15.09 -19.76
CA CYS A 102 21.70 -16.43 -19.75
C CYS A 102 20.71 -17.52 -20.17
N GLN A 103 19.45 -17.40 -19.75
CA GLN A 103 18.40 -18.35 -20.12
C GLN A 103 18.03 -18.24 -21.60
N VAL A 104 17.92 -17.02 -22.14
CA VAL A 104 17.67 -16.79 -23.57
C VAL A 104 18.79 -17.38 -24.41
N MET A 105 20.06 -17.17 -24.03
CA MET A 105 21.22 -17.78 -24.69
C MET A 105 21.14 -19.31 -24.68
N THR A 106 20.81 -19.89 -23.53
CA THR A 106 20.67 -21.35 -23.37
C THR A 106 19.58 -21.89 -24.29
N ILE A 107 18.43 -21.23 -24.37
CA ILE A 107 17.31 -21.63 -25.24
C ILE A 107 17.71 -21.49 -26.72
N HIS A 108 18.38 -20.40 -27.10
CA HIS A 108 18.82 -20.18 -28.48
C HIS A 108 19.79 -21.25 -28.98
N LEU A 109 20.74 -21.65 -28.12
CA LEU A 109 21.79 -22.61 -28.48
C LEU A 109 21.35 -24.08 -28.37
N SER A 110 20.49 -24.42 -27.40
CA SER A 110 20.15 -25.83 -27.10
C SER A 110 18.77 -26.29 -27.56
N GLN A 111 17.81 -25.37 -27.74
CA GLN A 111 16.40 -25.73 -27.96
C GLN A 111 15.95 -25.57 -29.41
N SER A 112 14.90 -26.33 -29.75
CA SER A 112 14.23 -26.30 -31.06
C SER A 112 13.74 -24.91 -31.47
N ASP A 113 13.54 -24.73 -32.78
CA ASP A 113 13.05 -23.48 -33.38
C ASP A 113 11.72 -23.00 -32.77
N GLY A 114 11.53 -21.68 -32.83
CA GLY A 114 10.45 -20.95 -32.19
C GLY A 114 10.96 -19.66 -31.55
N ASP A 115 10.12 -18.63 -31.55
CA ASP A 115 10.47 -17.33 -30.99
C ASP A 115 10.40 -17.35 -29.46
N ILE A 116 11.12 -16.43 -28.84
CA ILE A 116 11.28 -16.32 -27.39
C ILE A 116 10.62 -15.03 -26.94
N LEU A 117 9.73 -15.13 -25.94
CA LEU A 117 9.16 -13.99 -25.24
C LEU A 117 9.75 -13.91 -23.84
N VAL A 118 10.34 -12.77 -23.49
CA VAL A 118 10.98 -12.52 -22.21
C VAL A 118 10.19 -11.44 -21.48
N PHE A 119 9.82 -11.70 -20.22
CA PHE A 119 9.16 -10.72 -19.37
C PHE A 119 10.17 -10.03 -18.43
N LEU A 120 10.22 -8.70 -18.51
CA LEU A 120 11.02 -7.83 -17.64
C LEU A 120 10.17 -6.64 -17.14
N PRO A 121 10.47 -6.10 -15.94
CA PRO A 121 9.57 -5.18 -15.27
C PRO A 121 9.59 -3.74 -15.82
N GLY A 122 10.68 -3.30 -16.45
CA GLY A 122 10.88 -1.90 -16.83
C GLY A 122 11.60 -1.69 -18.17
N GLN A 123 11.50 -0.47 -18.70
CA GLN A 123 12.14 -0.07 -19.95
C GLN A 123 13.66 -0.19 -19.89
N GLU A 124 14.30 0.30 -18.82
CA GLU A 124 15.76 0.23 -18.68
C GLU A 124 16.25 -1.22 -18.65
N ASP A 125 15.59 -2.11 -17.89
CA ASP A 125 15.93 -3.54 -17.86
C ASP A 125 15.81 -4.17 -19.25
N ILE A 126 14.76 -3.80 -20.00
CA ILE A 126 14.53 -4.28 -21.37
C ILE A 126 15.66 -3.83 -22.30
N GLU A 127 16.00 -2.54 -22.28
CA GLU A 127 17.05 -1.99 -23.14
C GLU A 127 18.43 -2.56 -22.80
N ALA A 128 18.76 -2.66 -21.50
CA ALA A 128 20.00 -3.27 -21.03
C ALA A 128 20.10 -4.76 -21.39
N CYS A 129 19.01 -5.52 -21.23
CA CYS A 129 18.94 -6.91 -21.64
C CYS A 129 19.10 -7.06 -23.16
N CYS A 130 18.44 -6.20 -23.94
CA CYS A 130 18.58 -6.21 -25.40
C CYS A 130 20.02 -5.95 -25.85
N GLU A 131 20.69 -4.99 -25.22
CA GLU A 131 22.08 -4.65 -25.54
C GLU A 131 23.03 -5.80 -25.16
N THR A 132 22.90 -6.31 -23.93
CA THR A 132 23.71 -7.43 -23.44
C THR A 132 23.53 -8.69 -24.31
N LEU A 133 22.31 -8.96 -24.77
CA LEU A 133 22.07 -10.04 -25.73
C LEU A 133 22.83 -9.81 -27.04
N ARG A 134 22.70 -8.62 -27.65
CA ARG A 134 23.41 -8.31 -28.91
C ARG A 134 24.92 -8.42 -28.77
N GLU A 135 25.49 -7.92 -27.68
CA GLU A 135 26.92 -8.02 -27.38
C GLU A 135 27.36 -9.48 -27.23
N ARG A 136 26.68 -10.27 -26.39
CA ARG A 136 27.02 -11.68 -26.17
C ARG A 136 26.89 -12.50 -27.46
N PHE A 137 25.90 -12.22 -28.31
CA PHE A 137 25.77 -12.89 -29.60
C PHE A 137 26.87 -12.51 -30.58
N SER A 138 27.34 -11.26 -30.57
CA SER A 138 28.47 -10.85 -31.43
C SER A 138 29.78 -11.55 -31.10
N THR A 139 29.90 -12.10 -29.87
CA THR A 139 31.12 -12.77 -29.40
C THR A 139 31.16 -14.25 -29.77
N ILE A 140 30.03 -14.86 -30.13
CA ILE A 140 29.96 -16.30 -30.43
C ILE A 140 30.13 -16.51 -31.94
N ASP A 141 31.27 -17.10 -32.31
CA ASP A 141 31.52 -17.53 -33.69
C ASP A 141 30.54 -18.64 -34.13
N ASP A 142 30.04 -18.53 -35.37
CA ASP A 142 29.13 -19.50 -36.04
C ASP A 142 27.73 -19.67 -35.41
N ALA A 143 27.29 -18.71 -34.59
CA ALA A 143 25.93 -18.72 -34.04
C ALA A 143 24.86 -18.35 -35.09
N LYS A 144 23.71 -19.02 -35.03
CA LYS A 144 22.53 -18.61 -35.80
C LYS A 144 22.16 -17.17 -35.44
N PRO A 145 21.90 -16.29 -36.43
CA PRO A 145 21.53 -14.90 -36.17
C PRO A 145 20.25 -14.81 -35.33
N LEU A 146 20.17 -13.76 -34.52
CA LEU A 146 19.05 -13.49 -33.60
C LEU A 146 18.53 -12.06 -33.80
N CYS A 147 17.20 -11.92 -33.87
CA CYS A 147 16.54 -10.61 -33.93
C CYS A 147 15.99 -10.24 -32.53
N VAL A 148 16.57 -9.22 -31.89
CA VAL A 148 16.18 -8.78 -30.54
C VAL A 148 15.35 -7.50 -30.61
N LEU A 149 14.10 -7.55 -30.14
CA LEU A 149 13.11 -6.47 -30.23
C LEU A 149 12.53 -6.12 -28.84
N PRO A 150 12.61 -4.85 -28.40
CA PRO A 150 11.99 -4.40 -27.15
C PRO A 150 10.50 -4.04 -27.35
N ILE A 151 9.69 -4.22 -26.32
CA ILE A 151 8.33 -3.65 -26.24
C ILE A 151 7.95 -3.19 -24.83
N TYR A 152 7.55 -1.92 -24.72
CA TYR A 152 7.06 -1.26 -23.51
C TYR A 152 6.13 -0.10 -23.89
N SER A 153 5.35 0.43 -22.93
CA SER A 153 4.19 1.29 -23.23
C SER A 153 4.53 2.60 -23.95
N GLN A 154 5.71 3.15 -23.69
CA GLN A 154 6.16 4.42 -24.25
C GLN A 154 6.81 4.28 -25.64
N LEU A 155 7.06 3.04 -26.10
CA LEU A 155 7.71 2.80 -27.38
C LEU A 155 6.83 3.34 -28.53
N PRO A 156 7.38 4.08 -29.50
CA PRO A 156 6.56 4.62 -30.60
C PRO A 156 5.90 3.49 -31.42
N ALA A 157 4.68 3.76 -31.92
CA ALA A 157 3.87 2.76 -32.62
C ALA A 157 4.59 2.06 -33.78
N ASN A 158 5.46 2.78 -34.51
CA ASN A 158 6.25 2.21 -35.61
C ASN A 158 7.21 1.12 -35.15
N PHE A 159 7.77 1.24 -33.95
CA PHE A 159 8.66 0.23 -33.38
C PHE A 159 7.89 -0.92 -32.75
N GLN A 160 6.73 -0.64 -32.13
CA GLN A 160 5.84 -1.69 -31.67
C GLN A 160 5.38 -2.59 -32.81
N ALA A 161 5.08 -2.03 -33.99
CA ALA A 161 4.65 -2.80 -35.15
C ALA A 161 5.68 -3.86 -35.61
N LYS A 162 6.98 -3.60 -35.42
CA LYS A 162 8.07 -4.50 -35.85
C LYS A 162 8.03 -5.86 -35.18
N ILE A 163 7.45 -5.97 -33.99
CA ILE A 163 7.37 -7.26 -33.29
C ILE A 163 6.45 -8.25 -34.03
N PHE A 164 5.49 -7.75 -34.80
CA PHE A 164 4.55 -8.56 -35.58
C PHE A 164 5.09 -8.93 -36.97
N GLU A 165 6.13 -8.24 -37.44
CA GLU A 165 6.74 -8.54 -38.74
C GLU A 165 7.48 -9.90 -38.67
N PRO A 166 7.32 -10.76 -39.68
CA PRO A 166 8.04 -12.04 -39.71
C PRO A 166 9.54 -11.78 -39.86
N ALA A 167 10.36 -12.45 -39.05
CA ALA A 167 11.81 -12.39 -39.12
C ALA A 167 12.35 -13.67 -39.77
N PRO A 168 13.40 -13.59 -40.62
CA PRO A 168 14.05 -14.77 -41.20
C PRO A 168 14.83 -15.58 -40.15
N THR A 169 15.04 -15.01 -38.97
CA THR A 169 15.83 -15.53 -37.87
C THR A 169 14.99 -15.59 -36.60
N ARG A 170 15.40 -16.39 -35.61
CA ARG A 170 14.69 -16.46 -34.33
C ARG A 170 14.53 -15.06 -33.73
N LYS A 171 13.30 -14.73 -33.32
CA LYS A 171 12.96 -13.46 -32.68
C LYS A 171 12.99 -13.63 -31.17
N VAL A 172 13.62 -12.69 -30.50
CA VAL A 172 13.56 -12.53 -29.04
C VAL A 172 12.85 -11.21 -28.78
N VAL A 173 11.63 -11.31 -28.28
CA VAL A 173 10.83 -10.16 -27.86
C VAL A 173 11.03 -9.99 -26.36
N VAL A 174 11.56 -8.84 -25.95
CA VAL A 174 11.75 -8.50 -24.54
C VAL A 174 10.68 -7.48 -24.16
N ALA A 175 9.75 -7.88 -23.29
CA ALA A 175 8.49 -7.21 -23.07
C ALA A 175 8.22 -6.92 -21.58
N THR A 176 7.46 -5.86 -21.32
CA THR A 176 6.74 -5.72 -20.05
C THR A 176 5.45 -6.56 -20.06
N ASN A 177 4.67 -6.46 -19.00
CA ASN A 177 3.33 -7.07 -18.87
C ASN A 177 2.32 -6.67 -19.96
N ILE A 178 2.66 -5.74 -20.87
CA ILE A 178 1.84 -5.45 -22.06
C ILE A 178 1.65 -6.71 -22.92
N ALA A 179 2.67 -7.58 -22.96
CA ALA A 179 2.60 -8.83 -23.70
C ALA A 179 1.87 -9.96 -22.96
N GLU A 180 1.43 -9.74 -21.72
CA GLU A 180 0.72 -10.75 -20.93
C GLU A 180 -0.74 -10.89 -21.38
N THR A 181 -1.41 -9.77 -21.61
CA THR A 181 -2.87 -9.74 -21.86
C THR A 181 -3.21 -9.14 -23.21
N SER A 182 -2.55 -8.05 -23.60
CA SER A 182 -2.99 -7.18 -24.70
C SER A 182 -2.36 -7.51 -26.05
N LEU A 183 -1.44 -8.48 -26.10
CA LEU A 183 -0.62 -8.74 -27.28
C LEU A 183 -0.40 -10.23 -27.51
N THR A 184 -0.70 -10.69 -28.73
CA THR A 184 -0.31 -12.01 -29.20
C THR A 184 0.80 -11.87 -30.23
N VAL A 185 2.01 -12.30 -29.89
CA VAL A 185 3.12 -12.38 -30.85
C VAL A 185 3.12 -13.77 -31.48
N ASP A 186 2.93 -13.81 -32.80
CA ASP A 186 2.94 -15.07 -33.54
C ASP A 186 4.34 -15.70 -33.53
N GLY A 187 4.39 -17.04 -33.43
CA GLY A 187 5.64 -17.81 -33.49
C GLY A 187 6.33 -18.04 -32.14
N VAL A 188 5.84 -17.44 -31.05
CA VAL A 188 6.37 -17.66 -29.71
C VAL A 188 6.16 -19.10 -29.26
N LYS A 189 7.26 -19.78 -28.91
CA LYS A 189 7.26 -21.15 -28.39
C LYS A 189 7.91 -21.23 -27.01
N HIS A 190 8.79 -20.30 -26.69
CA HIS A 190 9.55 -20.27 -25.45
C HIS A 190 9.23 -18.99 -24.68
N ILE A 191 8.96 -19.11 -23.39
CA ILE A 191 8.67 -17.99 -22.50
C ILE A 191 9.69 -17.99 -21.37
N VAL A 192 10.30 -16.84 -21.12
CA VAL A 192 11.20 -16.60 -19.98
C VAL A 192 10.55 -15.56 -19.09
N ASP A 193 9.95 -16.01 -18.00
CA ASP A 193 9.36 -15.14 -16.99
C ASP A 193 10.24 -15.09 -15.74
N ARG A 194 10.46 -13.87 -15.23
CA ARG A 194 11.21 -13.61 -14.00
C ARG A 194 10.30 -13.36 -12.79
N GLY A 195 8.99 -13.20 -13.01
CA GLY A 195 8.00 -13.02 -11.96
C GLY A 195 8.07 -11.66 -11.24
N TYR A 196 8.79 -10.69 -11.82
CA TYR A 196 8.84 -9.33 -11.31
C TYR A 196 7.95 -8.42 -12.14
N TYR A 197 7.20 -7.55 -11.45
CA TYR A 197 6.38 -6.53 -12.08
C TYR A 197 6.51 -5.23 -11.29
N LYS A 198 6.35 -4.10 -11.99
CA LYS A 198 6.53 -2.77 -11.40
C LYS A 198 5.22 -2.25 -10.80
N LEU A 199 5.19 -2.08 -9.48
CA LEU A 199 4.08 -1.44 -8.77
C LEU A 199 4.27 0.08 -8.77
N LYS A 200 3.45 0.80 -9.53
CA LYS A 200 3.52 2.26 -9.67
C LYS A 200 3.35 2.98 -8.34
N GLU A 201 2.48 2.47 -7.48
CA GLU A 201 2.20 3.02 -6.15
C GLU A 201 3.44 2.94 -5.24
N VAL A 202 4.20 1.84 -5.33
CA VAL A 202 5.43 1.66 -4.56
C VAL A 202 6.50 2.63 -5.04
N VAL A 203 6.65 2.79 -6.36
CA VAL A 203 7.58 3.77 -6.96
C VAL A 203 7.24 5.19 -6.49
N ALA A 204 5.96 5.57 -6.49
CA ALA A 204 5.51 6.88 -6.01
C ALA A 204 5.82 7.09 -4.52
N ILE A 205 5.59 6.08 -3.67
CA ILE A 205 5.92 6.14 -2.24
C ILE A 205 7.43 6.31 -2.05
N VAL A 206 8.25 5.50 -2.71
CA VAL A 206 9.73 5.57 -2.59
C VAL A 206 10.23 6.94 -3.03
N SER A 207 9.69 7.46 -4.12
CA SER A 207 10.04 8.80 -4.62
C SER A 207 9.67 9.89 -3.63
N MET A 208 8.48 9.82 -3.03
CA MET A 208 8.04 10.78 -2.01
C MET A 208 8.86 10.70 -0.72
N LEU A 209 9.41 9.52 -0.38
CA LEU A 209 10.32 9.33 0.75
C LEU A 209 11.73 9.84 0.47
N ALA A 210 12.17 9.81 -0.79
CA ALA A 210 13.50 10.27 -1.20
C ALA A 210 13.66 11.80 -1.10
N VAL A 211 12.56 12.56 -1.02
CA VAL A 211 12.59 14.02 -0.98
C VAL A 211 12.45 14.57 0.45
N PRO A 212 13.10 15.70 0.80
CA PRO A 212 12.89 16.36 2.07
C PRO A 212 11.41 16.66 2.35
N SER A 213 11.04 16.53 3.62
CA SER A 213 9.67 16.66 4.16
C SER A 213 8.76 17.54 3.30
N VAL A 214 7.71 16.91 2.77
CA VAL A 214 6.87 17.51 1.73
C VAL A 214 5.86 18.51 2.30
N PHE A 215 5.47 18.34 3.57
CA PHE A 215 4.58 19.25 4.27
C PHE A 215 5.31 20.51 4.77
N CYS A 216 4.67 21.66 4.68
CA CYS A 216 5.09 22.87 5.38
C CYS A 216 4.30 23.03 6.69
N TRP A 217 4.97 23.53 7.72
CA TRP A 217 4.35 23.84 9.02
C TRP A 217 4.23 25.36 9.15
N PRO A 218 3.11 25.95 8.76
CA PRO A 218 2.85 27.37 9.01
C PRO A 218 2.71 27.62 10.52
N LYS A 219 2.83 28.90 10.91
CA LYS A 219 2.65 29.32 12.31
C LYS A 219 1.21 29.06 12.81
N GLU A 220 0.24 29.06 11.89
CA GLU A 220 -1.18 28.77 12.17
C GLU A 220 -1.49 27.29 11.89
N ARG A 221 -1.62 26.50 12.96
CA ARG A 221 -1.65 25.03 12.89
C ARG A 221 -2.98 24.45 12.39
N LEU A 222 -4.10 25.11 12.72
CA LEU A 222 -5.46 24.59 12.49
C LEU A 222 -5.80 24.38 11.00
N GLU A 223 -5.47 25.33 10.13
CA GLU A 223 -5.78 25.21 8.69
C GLU A 223 -4.89 24.17 8.00
N SER A 224 -3.62 24.09 8.41
CA SER A 224 -2.68 23.08 7.93
C SER A 224 -3.12 21.67 8.36
N ASP A 225 -3.55 21.50 9.60
CA ASP A 225 -3.98 20.19 10.10
C ASP A 225 -5.26 19.72 9.38
N ALA A 226 -6.22 20.63 9.12
CA ALA A 226 -7.43 20.33 8.34
C ALA A 226 -7.12 19.99 6.86
N ALA A 227 -6.10 20.62 6.27
CA ALA A 227 -5.64 20.26 4.93
C ALA A 227 -4.98 18.88 4.90
N ARG A 228 -4.24 18.51 5.96
CA ARG A 228 -3.54 17.23 6.08
C ARG A 228 -4.46 16.06 6.36
N GLU A 229 -5.53 16.29 7.11
CA GLU A 229 -6.56 15.29 7.38
C GLU A 229 -7.17 14.72 6.09
N LYS A 230 -7.25 15.52 5.01
CA LYS A 230 -7.75 15.08 3.69
C LYS A 230 -6.85 14.06 2.99
N PHE A 231 -5.58 13.99 3.37
CA PHE A 231 -4.61 13.03 2.82
C PHE A 231 -4.33 11.88 3.80
N PHE A 232 -4.69 12.06 5.07
CA PHE A 232 -4.30 11.19 6.16
C PHE A 232 -4.98 9.81 6.04
N VAL A 233 -4.15 8.78 6.03
CA VAL A 233 -4.58 7.39 6.12
C VAL A 233 -4.16 6.88 7.51
N PRO A 234 -5.12 6.57 8.42
CA PRO A 234 -4.83 6.25 9.82
C PRO A 234 -3.84 5.11 10.02
N GLU A 235 -3.81 4.18 9.07
CA GLU A 235 -3.05 2.94 9.13
C GLU A 235 -1.62 3.09 8.59
N SER A 236 -1.32 4.13 7.78
CA SER A 236 -0.03 4.24 7.11
C SER A 236 0.35 5.65 6.67
N ASN A 237 1.54 6.07 7.12
CA ASN A 237 2.19 7.29 6.63
C ASN A 237 2.60 7.18 5.16
N HIS A 238 2.95 5.99 4.69
CA HIS A 238 3.31 5.77 3.29
C HIS A 238 2.10 5.95 2.36
N LEU A 239 0.94 5.42 2.76
CA LEU A 239 -0.31 5.63 2.03
C LEU A 239 -0.77 7.10 2.08
N THR A 240 -0.44 7.81 3.16
CA THR A 240 -0.67 9.26 3.25
C THR A 240 0.17 10.03 2.22
N LEU A 241 1.45 9.66 2.04
CA LEU A 241 2.31 10.23 1.00
C LEU A 241 1.82 9.89 -0.41
N LEU A 242 1.37 8.65 -0.62
CA LEU A 242 0.78 8.22 -1.89
C LEU A 242 -0.48 9.02 -2.21
N SER A 243 -1.40 9.15 -1.26
CA SER A 243 -2.64 9.93 -1.40
C SER A 243 -2.32 11.39 -1.74
N LEU A 244 -1.33 11.99 -1.08
CA LEU A 244 -0.85 13.33 -1.39
C LEU A 244 -0.34 13.44 -2.83
N TYR A 245 0.51 12.50 -3.26
CA TYR A 245 1.07 12.48 -4.62
C TYR A 245 -0.02 12.33 -5.68
N HIS A 246 -0.96 11.38 -5.49
CA HIS A 246 -2.08 11.16 -6.40
C HIS A 246 -2.99 12.39 -6.52
N GLN A 247 -3.29 13.05 -5.39
CA GLN A 247 -4.13 14.25 -5.42
C GLN A 247 -3.41 15.42 -6.10
N TRP A 248 -2.10 15.60 -5.87
CA TRP A 248 -1.33 16.62 -6.58
C TRP A 248 -1.27 16.38 -8.09
N TYR A 249 -1.00 15.13 -8.49
CA TYR A 249 -0.92 14.71 -9.88
C TYR A 249 -2.26 14.86 -10.60
N SER A 250 -3.36 14.43 -9.96
CA SER A 250 -4.73 14.57 -10.49
C SER A 250 -5.16 16.03 -10.67
N ASN A 251 -4.57 16.95 -9.91
CA ASN A 251 -4.79 18.40 -10.04
C ASN A 251 -3.84 19.08 -11.04
N GLY A 252 -3.15 18.30 -11.88
CA GLY A 252 -2.30 18.79 -12.96
C GLY A 252 -0.97 19.37 -12.48
N CYS A 253 -0.43 18.84 -11.38
CA CYS A 253 0.91 19.20 -10.85
C CYS A 253 1.09 20.71 -10.59
N ARG A 254 0.00 21.41 -10.22
CA ARG A 254 -0.02 22.88 -10.11
C ARG A 254 0.62 23.38 -8.81
N ASP A 255 1.44 24.42 -8.92
CA ASP A 255 2.04 25.08 -7.76
C ASP A 255 1.00 25.74 -6.84
N SER A 256 -0.06 26.31 -7.42
CA SER A 256 -1.16 26.93 -6.68
C SER A 256 -1.90 25.92 -5.79
N TRP A 257 -1.95 24.66 -6.21
CA TRP A 257 -2.53 23.58 -5.42
C TRP A 257 -1.65 23.28 -4.20
N CYS A 258 -0.33 23.20 -4.39
CA CYS A 258 0.61 22.98 -3.28
C CYS A 258 0.50 24.09 -2.22
N THR A 259 0.40 25.36 -2.63
CA THR A 259 0.22 26.48 -1.71
C THR A 259 -1.07 26.36 -0.88
N ARG A 260 -2.19 25.99 -1.53
CA ARG A 260 -3.49 25.82 -0.87
C ARG A 260 -3.50 24.67 0.14
N HIS A 261 -2.69 23.64 -0.09
CA HIS A 261 -2.66 22.42 0.73
C HIS A 261 -1.46 22.36 1.68
N PHE A 262 -0.72 23.46 1.87
CA PHE A 262 0.45 23.54 2.74
C PHE A 262 1.52 22.49 2.40
N VAL A 263 1.77 22.34 1.10
CA VAL A 263 2.74 21.40 0.52
C VAL A 263 3.84 22.18 -0.19
N ARG A 264 5.08 21.73 -0.09
CA ARG A 264 6.23 22.36 -0.74
C ARG A 264 6.28 21.95 -2.21
N SER A 265 5.95 22.86 -3.12
CA SER A 265 5.91 22.56 -4.57
C SER A 265 7.26 22.15 -5.15
N LYS A 266 8.38 22.68 -4.61
CA LYS A 266 9.73 22.25 -5.00
C LYS A 266 10.01 20.80 -4.63
N SER A 267 9.56 20.35 -3.45
CA SER A 267 9.69 18.95 -3.04
C SER A 267 8.82 18.05 -3.91
N MET A 268 7.58 18.46 -4.22
CA MET A 268 6.70 17.68 -5.11
C MET A 268 7.29 17.51 -6.51
N ARG A 269 7.85 18.57 -7.10
CA ARG A 269 8.52 18.48 -8.41
C ARG A 269 9.72 17.54 -8.38
N LYS A 270 10.57 17.64 -7.35
CA LYS A 270 11.67 16.67 -7.15
C LYS A 270 11.18 15.24 -6.95
N ALA A 271 10.04 15.06 -6.28
CA ALA A 271 9.45 13.73 -6.08
C ALA A 271 8.87 13.19 -7.39
N SER A 272 8.32 14.04 -8.25
CA SER A 272 7.89 13.70 -9.60
C SER A 272 9.09 13.33 -10.48
N GLU A 273 10.15 14.14 -10.46
CA GLU A 273 11.40 13.84 -11.17
C GLU A 273 11.99 12.52 -10.67
N ALA A 274 11.99 12.28 -9.35
CA ALA A 274 12.40 11.01 -8.77
C ALA A 274 11.46 9.85 -9.14
N CYS A 275 10.15 10.08 -9.27
CA CYS A 275 9.20 9.08 -9.78
C CYS A 275 9.53 8.72 -11.22
N ASP A 276 9.70 9.73 -12.08
CA ASP A 276 10.03 9.54 -13.49
C ASP A 276 11.40 8.85 -13.62
N GLN A 277 12.36 9.23 -12.78
CA GLN A 277 13.67 8.60 -12.70
C GLN A 277 13.64 7.20 -12.13
N LEU A 278 12.83 6.88 -11.11
CA LEU A 278 12.68 5.53 -10.54
C LEU A 278 11.78 4.64 -11.40
N GLU A 279 10.89 5.25 -12.16
CA GLU A 279 10.21 4.63 -13.29
C GLU A 279 11.23 4.23 -14.36
N TYR A 280 12.33 4.97 -14.46
CA TYR A 280 13.52 4.62 -15.22
C TYR A 280 14.44 3.63 -14.46
N MET A 281 14.86 3.84 -13.20
CA MET A 281 16.08 3.30 -12.58
C MET A 281 16.37 1.79 -12.70
N GLN A 282 17.68 1.58 -12.83
CA GLN A 282 18.47 0.48 -13.36
C GLN A 282 18.72 -0.75 -12.46
N CYS A 283 18.44 -0.68 -11.16
CA CYS A 283 18.86 -1.74 -10.22
C CYS A 283 18.04 -1.70 -8.93
N ALA A 284 17.15 -2.67 -8.75
CA ALA A 284 16.68 -3.06 -7.42
C ALA A 284 17.63 -4.12 -6.87
N THR A 285 18.48 -3.76 -5.91
CA THR A 285 19.29 -4.74 -5.18
C THR A 285 18.47 -5.38 -4.07
N ALA A 286 18.58 -6.69 -3.91
CA ALA A 286 18.00 -7.38 -2.77
C ALA A 286 18.68 -6.86 -1.49
N ILE A 287 17.90 -6.26 -0.59
CA ILE A 287 18.38 -5.82 0.72
C ILE A 287 17.87 -6.81 1.76
N ASP A 288 18.79 -7.41 2.52
CA ASP A 288 18.45 -8.28 3.64
C ASP A 288 17.58 -7.51 4.65
N PRO A 289 16.41 -8.05 5.05
CA PRO A 289 15.54 -7.43 6.06
C PRO A 289 16.29 -7.04 7.35
N LYS A 290 17.35 -7.78 7.70
CA LYS A 290 18.19 -7.49 8.87
C LYS A 290 19.01 -6.22 8.71
N TRP A 291 19.54 -5.92 7.52
CA TRP A 291 20.26 -4.68 7.24
C TRP A 291 19.34 -3.46 7.31
N LEU A 292 18.11 -3.62 6.82
CA LEU A 292 17.06 -2.61 6.92
C LEU A 292 16.67 -2.33 8.38
N ALA A 293 16.67 -3.36 9.24
CA ALA A 293 16.44 -3.22 10.67
C ALA A 293 17.63 -2.60 11.42
N GLU A 294 18.87 -2.90 11.03
CA GLU A 294 20.08 -2.42 11.71
C GLU A 294 20.47 -0.98 11.32
N MET A 295 20.40 -0.63 10.04
CA MET A 295 20.72 0.71 9.53
C MET A 295 19.50 1.66 9.56
N GLY A 296 18.29 1.11 9.59
CA GLY A 296 17.03 1.84 9.60
C GLY A 296 16.59 2.35 10.98
N LEU A 297 17.37 2.19 12.05
CA LEU A 297 17.02 2.67 13.41
C LEU A 297 16.82 4.18 13.50
N MET A 298 17.32 4.95 12.51
CA MET A 298 17.05 6.39 12.38
C MET A 298 15.75 6.70 11.61
N PHE A 299 15.17 5.73 10.90
CA PHE A 299 14.01 5.89 10.01
C PHE A 299 12.77 5.10 10.44
N PHE A 300 12.93 4.03 11.23
CA PHE A 300 11.86 3.20 11.75
C PHE A 300 11.96 3.09 13.28
N SER A 301 10.85 3.37 13.97
CA SER A 301 10.72 3.02 15.38
C SER A 301 10.05 1.65 15.44
N LEU A 302 10.82 0.60 15.71
CA LEU A 302 10.26 -0.69 16.11
C LEU A 302 9.54 -0.45 17.44
N ARG A 303 8.22 -0.32 17.40
CA ARG A 303 7.42 -0.32 18.61
C ARG A 303 7.44 -1.75 19.14
N ASP A 304 8.22 -1.96 20.20
CA ASP A 304 8.08 -3.14 21.03
C ASP A 304 6.67 -3.15 21.62
N SER A 305 5.80 -3.97 21.03
CA SER A 305 4.39 -4.12 21.41
C SER A 305 4.19 -4.52 22.88
N GLY A 306 5.25 -4.90 23.60
CA GLY A 306 5.23 -5.26 25.03
C GLY A 306 5.78 -4.21 26.01
N ALA A 307 6.61 -3.26 25.56
CA ALA A 307 7.36 -2.39 26.50
C ALA A 307 6.49 -1.29 27.12
N SER A 308 5.48 -0.79 26.39
CA SER A 308 4.65 0.33 26.84
C SER A 308 3.74 -0.03 28.01
N ARG A 309 3.17 -1.25 28.05
CA ARG A 309 2.34 -1.71 29.18
C ARG A 309 3.16 -1.91 30.45
N LYS A 310 4.35 -2.51 30.33
CA LYS A 310 5.23 -2.75 31.49
C LYS A 310 5.72 -1.44 32.09
N LYS A 311 6.18 -0.51 31.25
CA LYS A 311 6.65 0.82 31.70
C LYS A 311 5.55 1.64 32.38
N HIS A 312 4.30 1.54 31.90
CA HIS A 312 3.16 2.22 32.51
C HIS A 312 2.74 1.57 33.84
N ALA A 313 2.82 0.24 33.95
CA ALA A 313 2.58 -0.49 35.19
C ALA A 313 3.64 -0.16 36.26
N ASP A 314 4.92 -0.16 35.88
CA ASP A 314 6.04 0.15 36.79
C ASP A 314 5.97 1.61 37.28
N LEU A 315 5.62 2.57 36.41
CA LEU A 315 5.39 3.96 36.79
C LEU A 315 4.19 4.13 37.74
N HIS A 316 3.09 3.41 37.49
CA HIS A 316 1.93 3.45 38.37
C HIS A 316 2.25 2.85 39.74
N GLN A 317 2.99 1.74 39.77
CA GLN A 317 3.43 1.10 41.02
C GLN A 317 4.36 2.01 41.82
N ALA A 318 5.38 2.60 41.19
CA ALA A 318 6.30 3.53 41.85
C ALA A 318 5.58 4.78 42.39
N LYS A 319 4.58 5.30 41.65
CA LYS A 319 3.78 6.44 42.11
C LYS A 319 2.91 6.06 43.32
N THR A 320 2.29 4.88 43.29
CA THR A 320 1.47 4.38 44.40
C THR A 320 2.32 4.13 45.65
N GLU A 321 3.52 3.59 45.50
CA GLU A 321 4.48 3.37 46.61
C GLU A 321 4.96 4.69 47.23
N SER A 322 5.23 5.72 46.41
CA SER A 322 5.63 7.04 46.89
C SER A 322 4.48 7.76 47.63
N GLU A 323 3.26 7.68 47.11
CA GLU A 323 2.08 8.24 47.78
C GLU A 323 1.81 7.54 49.13
N PHE A 324 2.01 6.23 49.20
CA PHE A 324 1.89 5.47 50.45
C PHE A 324 2.97 5.83 51.48
N GLN A 325 4.22 6.04 51.05
CA GLN A 325 5.31 6.48 51.94
C GLN A 325 5.05 7.87 52.51
N LEU A 326 4.62 8.83 51.68
CA LEU A 326 4.25 10.17 52.14
C LEU A 326 3.09 10.12 53.16
N ALA A 327 2.09 9.26 52.94
CA ALA A 327 1.00 9.08 53.89
C ALA A 327 1.47 8.49 55.23
N GLN A 328 2.41 7.52 55.21
CA GLN A 328 2.99 6.97 56.44
C GLN A 328 3.84 7.99 57.20
N GLU A 329 4.63 8.80 56.49
CA GLU A 329 5.41 9.87 57.13
C GLU A 329 4.50 10.93 57.76
N GLU A 330 3.42 11.34 57.09
CA GLU A 330 2.43 12.24 57.66
C GLU A 330 1.73 11.66 58.89
N GLU A 331 1.36 10.37 58.85
CA GLU A 331 0.72 9.70 59.98
C GLU A 331 1.67 9.55 61.17
N ALA A 332 2.94 9.19 60.91
CA ALA A 332 3.98 9.14 61.93
C ALA A 332 4.25 10.52 62.53
N ALA A 333 4.26 11.59 61.72
CA ALA A 333 4.41 12.96 62.19
C ALA A 333 3.21 13.41 63.05
N ARG A 334 1.98 13.05 62.66
CA ARG A 334 0.77 13.29 63.46
C ARG A 334 0.83 12.55 64.80
N ALA A 335 1.23 11.28 64.79
CA ALA A 335 1.38 10.48 66.01
C ALA A 335 2.48 11.02 66.94
N ALA A 336 3.60 11.49 66.39
CA ALA A 336 4.67 12.14 67.15
C ALA A 336 4.21 13.47 67.77
N ALA A 337 3.48 14.29 67.00
CA ALA A 337 2.89 15.53 67.50
C ALA A 337 1.84 15.27 68.60
N GLU A 338 1.06 14.19 68.48
CA GLU A 338 0.11 13.78 69.49
C GLU A 338 0.79 13.27 70.76
N ARG A 339 1.91 12.53 70.65
CA ARG A 339 2.74 12.14 71.81
C ARG A 339 3.33 13.34 72.54
N LEU A 340 3.85 14.34 71.81
CA LEU A 340 4.31 15.60 72.40
C LEU A 340 3.17 16.35 73.09
N ARG A 341 1.98 16.40 72.47
CA ARG A 341 0.78 16.97 73.11
C ARG A 341 0.36 16.19 74.36
N ALA A 342 0.44 14.87 74.35
CA ALA A 342 0.12 14.03 75.51
C ALA A 342 1.12 14.25 76.67
N GLN A 343 2.42 14.38 76.36
CA GLN A 343 3.45 14.73 77.35
C GLN A 343 3.27 16.15 77.90
N SER A 344 2.81 17.11 77.09
CA SER A 344 2.48 18.46 77.59
C SER A 344 1.19 18.49 78.43
N ARG A 345 0.24 17.57 78.18
CA ARG A 345 -1.02 17.44 78.94
C ARG A 345 -0.86 16.68 80.26
N SER A 346 0.22 15.93 80.48
CA SER A 346 0.47 15.22 81.74
C SER A 346 0.99 16.10 82.88
N VAL A 347 1.22 17.40 82.65
CA VAL A 347 1.70 18.34 83.68
C VAL A 347 0.56 19.10 84.38
N SER A 348 -0.71 18.85 84.04
CA SER A 348 -1.85 19.50 84.70
C SER A 348 -3.06 18.58 84.80
N ARG A 349 -3.08 17.73 85.83
CA ARG A 349 -4.32 17.11 86.33
C ARG A 349 -4.35 17.15 87.85
N SER A 350 -4.97 18.19 88.38
CA SER A 350 -5.61 18.14 89.69
C SER A 350 -6.88 17.28 89.56
N HIS A 351 -6.95 16.19 90.32
CA HIS A 351 -8.16 15.38 90.43
C HIS A 351 -8.86 15.69 91.76
N ILE A 352 -10.03 16.31 91.65
CA ILE A 352 -11.04 16.38 92.70
C ILE A 352 -12.02 15.25 92.39
N ALA A 353 -12.12 14.26 93.28
CA ALA A 353 -13.12 13.21 93.22
C ALA A 353 -14.30 13.57 94.13
N THR A 354 -15.53 13.37 93.66
CA THR A 354 -16.73 13.44 94.50
C THR A 354 -17.60 12.20 94.21
N PRO A 355 -18.15 11.52 95.23
CA PRO A 355 -18.66 10.16 95.10
C PRO A 355 -20.17 10.13 94.86
N GLY A 356 -20.65 9.16 94.07
CA GLY A 356 -22.06 8.77 94.08
C GLY A 356 -22.69 8.44 92.72
N CYS A 357 -23.34 7.28 92.70
CA CYS A 357 -24.42 6.84 91.81
C CYS A 357 -24.06 6.29 90.41
N ALA A 358 -24.07 4.96 90.37
CA ALA A 358 -24.33 4.14 89.21
C ALA A 358 -25.82 4.13 88.83
N ASN A 359 -26.07 4.00 87.53
CA ASN A 359 -27.26 3.44 86.87
C ASN A 359 -28.64 4.13 86.99
N ASN A 360 -29.29 4.11 85.81
CA ASN A 360 -30.71 4.30 85.50
C ASN A 360 -31.30 5.70 85.61
N ILE A 361 -31.66 6.31 84.46
CA ILE A 361 -33.02 6.83 84.16
C ILE A 361 -33.29 6.70 82.63
N PRO A 362 -34.52 6.38 82.19
CA PRO A 362 -34.79 5.64 80.95
C PRO A 362 -35.27 6.46 79.73
N ARG A 363 -35.36 5.74 78.60
CA ARG A 363 -35.82 6.15 77.26
C ARG A 363 -37.19 6.84 77.24
N PHE A 364 -37.30 7.98 76.58
CA PHE A 364 -38.56 8.45 75.99
C PHE A 364 -38.55 8.30 74.46
N LYS A 365 -39.62 7.72 73.92
CA LYS A 365 -39.87 7.51 72.48
C LYS A 365 -40.46 8.78 71.83
N LYS A 366 -40.02 8.98 70.59
CA LYS A 366 -40.27 9.99 69.55
C LYS A 366 -41.68 10.62 69.44
N PRO A 367 -41.77 11.85 68.90
CA PRO A 367 -42.90 12.28 68.09
C PRO A 367 -42.64 12.16 66.57
N PRO A 368 -43.69 12.04 65.74
CA PRO A 368 -43.61 11.71 64.32
C PRO A 368 -43.41 12.94 63.41
N ARG A 369 -42.96 12.68 62.17
CA ARG A 369 -42.88 13.65 61.07
C ARG A 369 -44.28 14.04 60.57
N ARG A 370 -44.49 15.32 60.29
CA ARG A 370 -45.36 15.75 59.19
C ARG A 370 -44.81 17.02 58.54
N THR A 371 -44.65 16.93 57.24
CA THR A 371 -44.44 18.03 56.30
C THR A 371 -45.79 18.58 55.82
N ASN A 372 -45.71 19.76 55.17
CA ASN A 372 -46.65 20.41 54.23
C ASN A 372 -47.47 21.57 54.82
N ILE A 373 -47.10 22.80 54.43
CA ILE A 373 -47.74 23.60 53.36
C ILE A 373 -46.61 24.28 52.59
#